data_AF-A0A8J4Q4M7-F1
#
_entry.id   AF-A0A8J4Q4M7-F1
#
_cell.length_a   1.000
_cell.length_b   1.000
_cell.length_c   1.000
_cell.angle_alpha   90.00
_cell.angle_beta   90.00
_cell.angle_gamma   90.00
#
_symmetry.space_group_name_H-M   'P 1'
#
loop_
_entity.id
_entity.type
_entity.pdbx_description
1 polymer ?
#
loop_
_entity_poly.entity_id
_entity_poly.type
_entity_poly.pdbx_seq_one_letter_code
_entity_poly.pdbx_strand_id
1 'polypeptide(L)'
;MTHFRNGLLLLLLLLGLVVAISATNSSTIVTSLPGYSGDLPFTLETGYIGVGKNETVQAFYYFIESQRSPSRDPLMLWMTGGPGCSSIAGFMFESGPITFTLGDYNGSLPTLKDNPWAWTQV
;
A
#
# COMPACT_ATOMS: atom_id res chain seq x y z
N MET A 1 -25.47 -44.90 -5.83
CA MET A 1 -25.46 -43.52 -6.41
C MET A 1 -25.26 -42.42 -5.37
N THR A 2 -25.81 -42.53 -4.15
CA THR A 2 -25.68 -41.53 -3.07
C THR A 2 -24.24 -41.33 -2.56
N HIS A 3 -23.45 -42.40 -2.42
CA HIS A 3 -22.06 -42.33 -1.97
C HIS A 3 -21.14 -41.56 -2.94
N PHE A 4 -21.35 -41.71 -4.25
CA PHE A 4 -20.58 -40.99 -5.27
C PHE A 4 -20.89 -39.48 -5.26
N ARG A 5 -22.18 -39.13 -5.07
CA ARG A 5 -22.63 -37.73 -4.96
C ARG A 5 -22.05 -37.05 -3.72
N ASN A 6 -22.01 -37.75 -2.58
CA ASN A 6 -21.45 -37.21 -1.34
C ASN A 6 -19.92 -37.05 -1.41
N GLY A 7 -19.22 -37.98 -2.07
CA GLY A 7 -17.77 -37.87 -2.29
C GLY A 7 -17.39 -36.70 -3.21
N LEU A 8 -18.17 -36.49 -4.28
CA LEU A 8 -17.97 -35.34 -5.18
C LEU A 8 -18.24 -34.00 -4.48
N LEU A 9 -19.30 -33.92 -3.66
CA LEU A 9 -19.59 -32.72 -2.86
C LEU A 9 -18.46 -32.41 -1.87
N LEU A 10 -17.90 -33.42 -1.20
CA LEU A 10 -16.79 -33.25 -0.28
C LEU A 10 -15.52 -32.76 -1.00
N LEU A 11 -15.23 -33.31 -2.18
CA LEU A 11 -14.10 -32.89 -3.00
C LEU A 11 -14.24 -31.44 -3.47
N LEU A 12 -15.43 -31.03 -3.90
CA LEU A 12 -15.71 -29.64 -4.29
C LEU A 12 -15.60 -28.67 -3.11
N LEU A 13 -16.05 -29.08 -1.92
CA LEU A 13 -15.88 -28.30 -0.69
C LEU A 13 -14.40 -28.14 -0.30
N LEU A 14 -13.62 -29.21 -0.38
CA LEU A 14 -12.17 -29.18 -0.10
C LEU A 14 -11.42 -28.32 -1.12
N LEU A 15 -11.76 -28.44 -2.41
CA LEU A 15 -11.18 -27.62 -3.47
C LEU A 15 -11.52 -26.13 -3.27
N GLY A 16 -12.78 -25.83 -2.92
CA GLY A 16 -13.21 -24.47 -2.57
C GLY A 16 -12.47 -23.90 -1.36
N LEU A 17 -12.21 -24.72 -0.34
CA LEU A 17 -11.45 -24.31 0.85
C LEU A 17 -9.97 -24.02 0.54
N VAL A 18 -9.32 -24.86 -0.29
CA VAL A 18 -7.92 -24.65 -0.70
C VAL A 18 -7.76 -23.36 -1.52
N VAL A 19 -8.72 -23.06 -2.41
CA VAL A 19 -8.73 -21.82 -3.18
C VAL A 19 -8.92 -20.61 -2.27
N ALA A 20 -9.80 -20.69 -1.27
CA ALA A 20 -10.05 -19.60 -0.32
C ALA A 20 -8.82 -19.26 0.55
N ILE A 21 -7.96 -20.23 0.87
CA ILE A 21 -6.74 -20.02 1.68
C ILE A 21 -5.63 -19.32 0.87
N SER A 22 -5.67 -19.40 -0.46
CA SER A 22 -4.55 -18.99 -1.32
C SER A 22 -4.58 -17.50 -1.71
N ALA A 23 -5.65 -16.77 -1.39
CA ALA A 23 -5.84 -15.37 -1.78
C ALA A 23 -5.92 -14.44 -0.56
N THR A 24 -4.79 -14.21 0.11
CA THR A 24 -4.69 -13.13 1.10
C THR A 24 -3.86 -11.99 0.51
N ASN A 25 -4.55 -10.96 -0.01
CA ASN A 25 -3.89 -9.69 -0.34
C ASN A 25 -3.83 -8.87 0.95
N SER A 26 -2.62 -8.64 1.47
CA SER A 26 -2.39 -7.78 2.63
C SER A 26 -2.25 -6.34 2.16
N SER A 27 -3.39 -5.72 1.83
CA SER A 27 -3.50 -4.31 1.46
C SER A 27 -4.49 -3.61 2.39
N THR A 28 -4.17 -2.40 2.82
CA THR A 28 -5.04 -1.58 3.64
C THR A 28 -5.07 -0.14 3.15
N ILE A 29 -6.27 0.43 3.11
CA ILE A 29 -6.44 1.87 2.96
C ILE A 29 -6.11 2.51 4.30
N VAL A 30 -5.24 3.51 4.27
CA VAL A 30 -4.83 4.32 5.42
C VAL A 30 -5.60 5.63 5.33
N THR A 31 -6.50 5.86 6.29
CA THR A 31 -7.31 7.09 6.34
C THR A 31 -6.70 8.18 7.22
N SER A 32 -5.79 7.81 8.14
CA SER A 32 -5.17 8.74 9.08
C SER A 32 -3.74 8.32 9.41
N LEU A 33 -2.84 9.29 9.60
CA LEU A 33 -1.46 9.06 10.03
C LEU A 33 -1.15 9.79 11.35
N PRO A 34 -0.41 9.17 12.28
CA PRO A 34 0.10 9.88 13.45
C PRO A 34 0.91 11.11 13.02
N GLY A 35 0.61 12.25 13.62
CA GLY A 35 1.27 13.52 13.29
C GLY A 35 0.60 14.31 12.16
N TYR A 36 -0.32 13.73 11.40
CA TYR A 36 -1.15 14.48 10.46
C TYR A 36 -2.44 14.97 11.15
N SER A 37 -2.88 16.19 10.84
CA SER A 37 -4.08 16.76 11.46
C SER A 37 -5.33 16.32 10.69
N GLY A 38 -6.09 15.39 11.27
CA GLY A 38 -7.33 14.87 10.68
C GLY A 38 -7.10 13.69 9.73
N ASP A 39 -8.10 13.44 8.88
CA ASP A 39 -8.03 12.41 7.84
C ASP A 39 -7.16 12.88 6.67
N LEU A 40 -6.51 11.92 6.00
CA LEU A 40 -5.73 12.22 4.80
C LEU A 40 -6.66 12.71 3.68
N PRO A 41 -6.31 13.81 2.98
CA PRO A 41 -7.12 14.36 1.90
C PRO A 41 -6.94 13.59 0.57
N PHE A 42 -6.28 12.42 0.59
CA PHE A 42 -6.00 11.56 -0.55
C PHE A 42 -6.09 10.09 -0.16
N THR A 43 -6.39 9.22 -1.13
CA THR A 43 -6.36 7.77 -0.93
C THR A 43 -4.90 7.30 -0.82
N LEU A 44 -4.51 6.84 0.37
CA LEU A 44 -3.27 6.12 0.59
C LEU A 44 -3.59 4.64 0.82
N GLU A 45 -3.05 3.77 -0.01
CA GLU A 45 -3.05 2.33 0.22
C GLU A 45 -1.63 1.87 0.56
N THR A 46 -1.52 0.95 1.50
CA THR A 46 -0.26 0.26 1.80
C THR A 46 -0.46 -1.23 1.78
N GLY A 47 0.58 -1.97 1.42
CA GLY A 47 0.53 -3.42 1.40
C GLY A 47 1.85 -4.06 1.03
N TYR A 48 1.79 -5.36 0.75
CA TYR A 48 2.93 -6.15 0.29
C TYR A 48 2.65 -6.76 -1.09
N ILE A 49 3.66 -6.73 -1.95
CA ILE A 49 3.63 -7.42 -3.24
C ILE A 49 4.77 -8.43 -3.34
N GLY A 50 4.43 -9.65 -3.78
CA GLY A 50 5.39 -10.69 -4.05
C GLY A 50 6.29 -10.36 -5.24
N VAL A 51 7.60 -10.51 -5.08
CA VAL A 51 8.59 -10.27 -6.13
C VAL A 51 9.55 -11.46 -6.26
N GLY A 52 10.00 -11.71 -7.49
CA GLY A 52 10.92 -12.80 -7.82
C GLY A 52 10.24 -14.17 -7.97
N LYS A 53 11.07 -15.21 -8.13
CA LYS A 53 10.59 -16.58 -8.35
C LYS A 53 9.85 -17.07 -7.10
N ASN A 54 8.63 -17.57 -7.31
CA ASN A 54 7.73 -18.04 -6.26
C ASN A 54 7.33 -16.96 -5.22
N GLU A 55 7.51 -15.67 -5.53
CA GLU A 55 7.03 -14.56 -4.69
C GLU A 55 7.51 -14.62 -3.23
N THR A 56 8.66 -15.22 -2.98
CA THR A 56 9.17 -15.40 -1.60
C THR A 56 9.65 -14.11 -0.97
N VAL A 57 9.98 -13.10 -1.79
CA VAL A 57 10.30 -11.75 -1.32
C VAL A 57 9.04 -10.91 -1.38
N GLN A 58 8.71 -10.25 -0.28
CA GLN A 58 7.52 -9.42 -0.15
C GLN A 58 7.95 -7.95 -0.01
N ALA A 59 7.72 -7.17 -1.06
CA ALA A 59 8.06 -5.75 -1.10
C ALA A 59 6.89 -4.92 -0.55
N PHE A 60 7.16 -4.11 0.47
CA PHE A 60 6.18 -3.16 1.01
C PHE A 60 6.02 -1.97 0.06
N TYR A 61 4.78 -1.51 -0.15
CA TYR A 61 4.48 -0.34 -0.99
C TYR A 61 3.64 0.73 -0.28
N TYR A 62 3.78 1.96 -0.76
CA TYR A 62 2.88 3.08 -0.52
C TYR A 62 2.30 3.48 -1.88
N PHE A 63 1.00 3.31 -2.07
CA PHE A 63 0.28 3.71 -3.28
C PHE A 63 -0.63 4.88 -2.97
N ILE A 64 -0.52 5.95 -3.76
CA ILE A 64 -1.30 7.16 -3.61
C ILE A 64 -2.03 7.40 -4.92
N GLU A 65 -3.34 7.49 -4.86
CA GLU A 65 -4.12 7.85 -6.04
C GLU A 65 -3.83 9.29 -6.47
N SER A 66 -3.94 9.57 -7.78
CA SER A 66 -3.85 10.94 -8.28
C SER A 66 -4.90 11.83 -7.59
N GLN A 67 -4.48 13.01 -7.13
CA GLN A 67 -5.37 14.01 -6.56
C GLN A 67 -6.17 14.77 -7.64
N ARG A 68 -5.89 14.53 -8.93
CA ARG A 68 -6.57 15.17 -10.07
C ARG A 68 -7.63 14.26 -10.71
N SER A 69 -7.22 13.17 -11.34
CA SER A 69 -8.14 12.25 -12.02
C SER A 69 -7.59 10.81 -12.01
N PRO A 70 -7.74 10.05 -10.90
CA PRO A 70 -7.19 8.70 -10.74
C PRO A 70 -7.43 7.75 -11.92
N SER A 71 -8.59 7.83 -12.55
CA SER A 71 -8.98 6.96 -13.66
C SER A 71 -8.36 7.32 -15.02
N ARG A 72 -7.72 8.49 -15.15
CA ARG A 72 -7.14 9.01 -16.41
C ARG A 72 -5.65 9.29 -16.31
N ASP A 73 -5.17 9.56 -15.10
CA ASP A 73 -3.78 9.92 -14.87
C ASP A 73 -2.88 8.69 -14.89
N PRO A 74 -1.60 8.82 -15.28
CA PRO A 74 -0.74 7.67 -15.45
C PRO A 74 -0.37 7.03 -14.12
N LEU A 75 -0.05 5.73 -14.16
CA LEU A 75 0.61 5.05 -13.06
C LEU A 75 2.11 5.38 -13.08
N MET A 76 2.65 5.87 -11.97
CA MET A 76 4.07 6.14 -11.79
C MET A 76 4.65 5.23 -10.71
N LEU A 77 5.73 4.52 -11.05
CA LEU A 77 6.52 3.76 -10.08
C LEU A 77 7.75 4.59 -9.66
N TRP A 78 7.92 4.77 -8.35
CA TRP A 78 9.09 5.43 -7.78
C TRP A 78 9.91 4.48 -6.92
N MET A 79 11.22 4.50 -7.10
CA MET A 79 12.18 3.69 -6.33
C MET A 79 13.35 4.56 -5.91
N THR A 80 13.59 4.66 -4.60
CA THR A 80 14.81 5.28 -4.09
C THR A 80 15.99 4.35 -4.37
N GLY A 81 17.12 4.94 -4.79
CA GLY A 81 18.35 4.21 -5.13
C GLY A 81 19.13 3.72 -3.91
N GLY A 82 20.46 3.80 -3.98
CA GLY A 82 21.36 3.30 -2.95
C GLY A 82 22.43 2.38 -3.51
N PRO A 83 22.59 1.17 -2.97
CA PRO A 83 21.51 0.19 -2.76
C PRO A 83 20.91 0.13 -1.34
N GLY A 84 19.65 -0.31 -1.24
CA GLY A 84 18.99 -0.66 0.04
C GLY A 84 18.29 0.49 0.76
N CYS A 85 18.30 1.71 0.22
CA CYS A 85 17.52 2.80 0.79
C CYS A 85 16.02 2.57 0.56
N SER A 86 15.20 2.96 1.53
CA SER A 86 13.74 2.81 1.43
C SER A 86 13.14 3.92 0.58
N SER A 87 12.19 3.56 -0.30
CA SER A 87 11.39 4.52 -1.08
C SER A 87 10.53 5.44 -0.22
N ILE A 88 10.38 5.17 1.08
CA ILE A 88 9.74 6.11 2.01
C ILE A 88 10.51 7.44 2.08
N ALA A 89 11.81 7.44 1.79
CA ALA A 89 12.59 8.67 1.73
C ALA A 89 12.08 9.60 0.63
N GLY A 90 11.86 9.08 -0.59
CA GLY A 90 11.26 9.86 -1.67
C GLY A 90 9.83 10.30 -1.37
N PHE A 91 9.06 9.43 -0.71
CA PHE A 91 7.72 9.78 -0.25
C PHE A 91 7.72 10.95 0.76
N MET A 92 8.58 10.95 1.77
CA MET A 92 8.54 11.97 2.85
C MET A 92 9.33 13.25 2.55
N PHE A 93 10.42 13.15 1.79
CA PHE A 93 11.42 14.22 1.64
C PHE A 93 11.54 14.76 0.22
N GLU A 94 10.97 14.09 -0.78
CA GLU A 94 11.09 14.50 -2.18
C GLU A 94 9.71 14.91 -2.74
N SER A 95 8.89 13.94 -3.15
CA SER A 95 7.75 14.18 -4.05
C SER A 95 6.40 13.66 -3.56
N GLY A 96 6.33 13.05 -2.38
CA GLY A 96 5.06 12.55 -1.84
C GLY A 96 4.12 13.68 -1.39
N PRO A 97 2.84 13.35 -1.11
CA PRO A 97 1.78 14.30 -0.78
C PRO A 97 1.89 14.93 0.61
N ILE A 98 2.76 14.40 1.47
CA ILE A 98 2.97 14.87 2.83
C ILE A 98 4.47 14.99 3.12
N THR A 99 4.82 15.90 4.02
CA THR A 99 6.18 16.08 4.51
C THR A 99 6.20 16.45 5.99
N PHE A 100 7.38 16.38 6.60
CA PHE A 100 7.57 16.80 7.97
C PHE A 100 7.52 18.32 8.10
N THR A 101 6.87 18.79 9.16
CA THR A 101 7.05 20.17 9.63
C THR A 101 8.41 20.27 10.31
N LEU A 102 9.28 21.12 9.77
CA LEU A 102 10.62 21.36 10.33
C LEU A 102 10.52 22.23 11.59
N GLY A 103 11.22 21.82 12.63
CA GLY A 103 11.29 22.51 13.91
C GLY A 103 12.15 21.72 14.89
N ASP A 104 12.40 22.29 16.06
CA ASP A 104 13.17 21.62 17.11
C ASP A 104 12.41 20.39 17.63
N TYR A 105 13.13 19.28 17.75
CA TYR A 105 12.55 18.05 18.28
C TYR A 105 12.33 18.18 19.80
N ASN A 106 11.05 18.25 20.19
CA ASN A 106 10.62 18.40 21.58
C ASN A 106 10.29 17.06 22.27
N GLY A 107 10.55 15.93 21.62
CA GLY A 107 10.22 14.59 22.13
C GLY A 107 8.81 14.10 21.80
N SER A 108 7.97 14.91 21.14
CA SER A 108 6.65 14.49 20.66
C SER A 108 6.70 13.87 19.26
N LEU A 109 5.56 13.38 18.77
CA LEU A 109 5.47 12.88 17.40
C LEU A 109 5.80 13.99 16.39
N PRO A 110 6.55 13.69 15.31
CA PRO A 110 6.74 14.62 14.22
C PRO A 110 5.39 15.06 13.65
N THR A 111 5.23 16.36 13.41
CA THR A 111 4.03 16.88 12.74
C THR A 111 4.18 16.76 11.23
N LEU A 112 3.14 16.28 10.57
CA LEU A 112 3.03 16.12 9.13
C LEU A 112 2.15 17.24 8.56
N LYS A 113 2.50 17.70 7.37
CA LYS A 113 1.73 18.69 6.61
C LYS A 113 1.71 18.31 5.13
N ASP A 114 0.78 18.90 4.39
CA ASP A 114 0.72 18.70 2.94
C ASP A 114 1.97 19.24 2.24
N ASN A 115 2.36 18.53 1.19
CA ASN A 115 3.36 18.99 0.24
C ASN A 115 2.63 19.60 -0.99
N PRO A 116 2.68 20.93 -1.19
CA PRO A 116 2.02 21.58 -2.32
C PRO A 116 2.69 21.29 -3.67
N TRP A 117 3.82 20.59 -3.68
CA TRP A 117 4.58 20.21 -4.88
C TRP A 117 4.55 18.70 -5.14
N ALA A 118 3.59 18.00 -4.53
CA ALA A 118 3.47 16.56 -4.66
C ALA A 118 3.24 16.13 -6.11
N TRP A 119 3.93 15.08 -6.54
CA TRP A 119 3.78 14.57 -7.90
C TRP A 119 2.44 13.89 -8.15
N THR A 120 1.65 13.64 -7.11
CA THR A 120 0.29 13.12 -7.25
C THR A 120 -0.72 14.21 -7.65
N GLN A 121 -0.28 15.46 -7.80
CA GLN A 121 -1.12 16.58 -8.26
C GLN A 121 -0.98 16.89 -9.76
N VAL A 122 -0.09 16.21 -10.49
CA VAL A 122 0.15 16.44 -11.93
C VAL A 122 -0.61 15.45 -12.83
#